data_AF-H2ZYB7-F1
#
_entry.id   AF-H2ZYB7-F1
#
_cell.length_a   1.000
_cell.length_b   1.000
_cell.length_c   1.000
_cell.angle_alpha   90.00
_cell.angle_beta   90.00
_cell.angle_gamma   90.00
#
_symmetry.space_group_name_H-M   'P 1'
#
loop_
_entity.id
_entity.type
_entity.pdbx_description
1 polymer ?
#
loop_
_entity_poly.entity_id
_entity_poly.type
_entity_poly.pdbx_seq_one_letter_code
_entity_poly.pdbx_strand_id
1 'polypeptide(L)'
;GSVWQRLGSEVTAVEFLGHVGGIGIDMEISKNFQRILQKQGLKFKLNTKVTGATRRSDGKVDVAIEAAAGGKADVLTCDVLLVCVGRRPFTKDLGLQELGLELDSRGRIPVDNRFQTKIPNVYAIGDVIAGPMLAHKAEDEGIICVEGMAGGAVHIDYNCVPSVIYTHPEVAWVGKSEEQLKEENIPYKIGKFPFAANSRAKTNADTDGMVKIISHKETDRMLGAHILGSCGAWEL
;
A
#
# COMPACT_ATOMS: atom_id res chain seq x y z
N GLY A 1 -10.38 5.02 -7.22
CA GLY A 1 -11.55 4.43 -7.90
C GLY A 1 -12.86 4.63 -7.15
N SER A 2 -12.93 4.20 -5.89
CA SER A 2 -14.19 4.15 -5.10
C SER A 2 -14.96 5.48 -5.04
N VAL A 3 -14.29 6.62 -4.91
CA VAL A 3 -14.91 7.96 -4.90
C VAL A 3 -15.83 8.17 -6.12
N TRP A 4 -15.29 8.04 -7.33
CA TRP A 4 -16.05 8.26 -8.56
C TRP A 4 -17.14 7.23 -8.79
N GLN A 5 -16.92 5.99 -8.35
CA GLN A 5 -17.94 4.95 -8.45
C GLN A 5 -19.17 5.27 -7.60
N ARG A 6 -18.97 5.77 -6.38
CA ARG A 6 -20.05 6.23 -5.50
C ARG A 6 -20.80 7.45 -6.05
N LEU A 7 -20.11 8.26 -6.86
CA LEU A 7 -20.69 9.41 -7.58
C LEU A 7 -21.36 9.00 -8.90
N GLY A 8 -21.45 7.70 -9.22
CA GLY A 8 -22.20 7.18 -10.37
C GLY A 8 -21.36 6.80 -11.59
N SER A 9 -20.04 6.92 -11.53
CA SER A 9 -19.17 6.49 -12.64
C SER A 9 -19.05 4.97 -12.71
N GLU A 10 -19.01 4.41 -13.92
CA GLU A 10 -18.57 3.04 -14.12
C GLU A 10 -17.05 2.96 -14.00
N VAL A 11 -16.55 2.23 -13.00
CA VAL A 11 -15.12 2.17 -12.69
C VAL A 11 -14.61 0.75 -12.87
N THR A 12 -13.60 0.60 -13.75
CA THR A 12 -12.81 -0.62 -13.92
C THR A 12 -11.36 -0.35 -13.53
N ALA A 13 -10.86 -1.07 -12.53
CA ALA A 13 -9.44 -1.07 -12.16
C ALA A 13 -8.71 -2.19 -12.92
N VAL A 14 -7.63 -1.85 -13.61
CA VAL A 14 -6.74 -2.80 -14.30
C VAL A 14 -5.45 -2.89 -13.50
N GLU A 15 -5.08 -4.10 -13.10
CA GLU A 15 -3.93 -4.38 -12.25
C GLU A 15 -3.11 -5.52 -12.84
N PHE A 16 -1.78 -5.33 -12.86
CA PHE A 16 -0.84 -6.32 -13.36
C PHE A 16 -0.73 -7.50 -12.40
N LEU A 17 -0.76 -7.24 -11.09
CA LEU A 17 -0.73 -8.26 -10.06
C LEU A 17 -2.06 -9.01 -9.93
N GLY A 18 -2.02 -10.13 -9.20
CA GLY A 18 -3.18 -11.01 -8.97
C GLY A 18 -4.07 -10.59 -7.80
N HIS A 19 -3.79 -9.47 -7.14
CA HIS A 19 -4.49 -9.02 -5.94
C HIS A 19 -4.60 -7.49 -5.87
N VAL A 20 -5.46 -6.99 -4.99
CA VAL A 20 -5.68 -5.54 -4.76
C VAL A 20 -5.07 -5.08 -3.43
N GLY A 21 -4.83 -3.78 -3.27
CA GLY A 21 -4.37 -3.21 -1.99
C GLY A 21 -2.86 -3.02 -1.86
N GLY A 22 -2.10 -3.31 -2.92
CA GLY A 22 -0.68 -2.99 -3.00
C GLY A 22 0.25 -4.05 -2.38
N ILE A 23 1.48 -3.65 -2.11
CA ILE A 23 2.51 -4.51 -1.52
C ILE A 23 2.32 -4.59 -0.01
N GLY A 24 2.47 -5.78 0.56
CA GLY A 24 2.46 -6.00 2.01
C GLY A 24 1.08 -6.23 2.64
N ILE A 25 0.00 -6.04 1.88
CA ILE A 25 -1.34 -6.44 2.33
C ILE A 25 -1.43 -7.97 2.47
N ASP A 26 -2.14 -8.44 3.49
CA ASP A 26 -2.45 -9.87 3.64
C ASP A 26 -3.41 -10.37 2.55
N MET A 27 -3.13 -11.54 1.97
CA MET A 27 -3.87 -12.04 0.81
C MET A 27 -5.34 -12.38 1.10
N GLU A 28 -5.64 -12.83 2.31
CA GLU A 28 -7.03 -13.12 2.70
C GLU A 28 -7.83 -11.82 2.86
N ILE A 29 -7.21 -10.81 3.47
CA ILE A 29 -7.79 -9.47 3.61
C ILE A 29 -7.99 -8.83 2.23
N SER A 30 -6.99 -8.88 1.35
CA SER A 30 -7.08 -8.39 -0.03
C SER A 30 -8.24 -9.02 -0.80
N LYS A 31 -8.40 -10.34 -0.72
CA LYS A 31 -9.47 -11.07 -1.41
C LYS A 31 -10.86 -10.69 -0.88
N ASN A 32 -11.02 -10.60 0.44
CA ASN A 32 -12.29 -10.18 1.04
C ASN A 32 -12.62 -8.73 0.71
N PHE A 33 -11.62 -7.85 0.75
CA PHE A 33 -11.73 -6.46 0.37
C PHE A 33 -12.18 -6.29 -1.09
N GLN A 34 -11.54 -7.00 -2.03
CA GLN A 34 -11.92 -7.02 -3.44
C GLN A 34 -13.39 -7.44 -3.60
N ARG A 35 -13.81 -8.50 -2.92
CA ARG A 35 -15.18 -9.03 -3.01
C ARG A 35 -16.21 -7.98 -2.56
N ILE A 36 -15.92 -7.23 -1.50
CA ILE A 36 -16.82 -6.18 -1.01
C ILE A 36 -16.89 -5.03 -2.01
N LEU A 37 -15.75 -4.57 -2.53
CA LEU A 37 -15.73 -3.52 -3.56
C LEU A 37 -16.45 -3.93 -4.85
N GLN A 38 -16.35 -5.20 -5.24
CA GLN A 38 -17.10 -5.74 -6.38
C GLN A 38 -18.60 -5.72 -6.16
N LYS A 39 -19.08 -6.06 -4.95
CA LYS A 39 -20.50 -5.93 -4.59
C LYS A 39 -21.00 -4.48 -4.65
N GLN A 40 -20.12 -3.50 -4.39
CA GLN A 40 -20.44 -2.08 -4.52
C GLN A 40 -20.52 -1.61 -5.98
N GLY A 41 -20.01 -2.40 -6.93
CA GLY A 41 -20.05 -2.11 -8.37
C GLY A 41 -18.69 -1.81 -9.01
N LEU A 42 -17.58 -1.85 -8.26
CA LEU A 42 -16.25 -1.71 -8.85
C LEU A 42 -15.88 -2.97 -9.63
N LYS A 43 -15.42 -2.79 -10.88
CA LYS A 43 -14.92 -3.89 -11.70
C LYS A 43 -13.40 -3.98 -11.58
N PHE A 44 -12.87 -5.19 -11.62
CA PHE A 44 -11.43 -5.45 -11.56
C PHE A 44 -11.01 -6.37 -12.70
N LYS A 45 -9.94 -6.00 -13.40
CA LYS A 45 -9.19 -6.88 -14.31
C LYS A 45 -7.78 -7.07 -13.73
N LEU A 46 -7.63 -8.11 -12.91
CA LEU A 46 -6.35 -8.51 -12.31
C LEU A 46 -5.54 -9.37 -13.28
N ASN A 47 -4.25 -9.60 -13.01
CA ASN A 47 -3.35 -10.32 -13.91
C ASN A 47 -3.41 -9.78 -15.35
N THR A 48 -3.56 -8.45 -15.49
CA THR A 48 -3.80 -7.77 -16.77
C THR A 48 -2.81 -6.62 -16.92
N LYS A 49 -2.07 -6.60 -18.02
CA LYS A 49 -1.11 -5.56 -18.37
C LYS A 49 -1.74 -4.56 -19.32
N VAL A 50 -1.51 -3.27 -19.10
CA VAL A 50 -1.80 -2.20 -20.06
C VAL A 50 -0.61 -2.05 -21.01
N THR A 51 -0.84 -2.14 -22.32
CA THR A 51 0.22 -2.01 -23.34
C THR A 51 0.29 -0.61 -23.94
N GLY A 52 -0.81 0.15 -23.89
CA GLY A 52 -0.86 1.53 -24.35
C GLY A 52 -2.22 2.16 -24.12
N ALA A 53 -2.28 3.48 -24.27
CA ALA A 53 -3.54 4.22 -24.26
C ALA A 53 -3.49 5.31 -25.34
N THR A 54 -4.57 5.43 -26.11
CA THR A 54 -4.70 6.39 -27.20
C THR A 54 -5.95 7.22 -27.01
N ARG A 55 -5.78 8.55 -27.04
CA ARG A 55 -6.92 9.47 -27.02
C ARG A 55 -7.56 9.53 -28.41
N ARG A 56 -8.86 9.33 -28.46
CA ARG A 56 -9.67 9.40 -29.68
C ARG A 56 -10.07 10.84 -29.99
N SER A 57 -10.47 11.07 -31.25
CA SER A 57 -10.96 12.36 -31.73
C SER A 57 -12.31 12.77 -31.11
N ASP A 58 -13.13 11.80 -30.68
CA ASP A 58 -14.41 12.03 -29.98
C ASP A 58 -14.24 12.35 -28.49
N GLY A 59 -13.00 12.47 -28.00
CA GLY A 59 -12.67 12.82 -26.63
C GLY A 59 -12.46 11.65 -25.68
N LYS A 60 -12.83 10.42 -26.09
CA LYS A 60 -12.65 9.19 -25.29
C LYS A 60 -11.20 8.68 -25.32
N VAL A 61 -10.90 7.70 -24.48
CA VAL A 61 -9.59 7.03 -24.39
C VAL A 61 -9.78 5.54 -24.62
N ASP A 62 -9.03 4.98 -25.58
CA ASP A 62 -8.91 3.54 -25.77
C ASP A 62 -7.67 3.04 -25.05
N VAL A 63 -7.85 2.10 -24.13
CA VAL A 63 -6.79 1.48 -23.33
C VAL A 63 -6.59 0.06 -23.82
N ALA A 64 -5.43 -0.20 -24.43
CA ALA A 64 -5.04 -1.53 -24.87
C ALA A 64 -4.54 -2.35 -23.69
N ILE A 65 -5.13 -3.52 -23.49
CA ILE A 65 -4.82 -4.44 -22.39
C ILE A 65 -4.56 -5.86 -22.91
N GLU A 66 -3.76 -6.62 -22.17
CA GLU A 66 -3.53 -8.04 -22.42
C GLU A 66 -3.35 -8.80 -21.11
N ALA A 67 -3.53 -10.12 -21.13
CA ALA A 67 -3.21 -10.94 -19.96
C ALA A 67 -1.72 -10.78 -19.60
N ALA A 68 -1.40 -10.69 -18.31
CA ALA A 68 -0.03 -10.48 -17.83
C ALA A 68 0.94 -11.60 -18.26
N ALA A 69 0.44 -12.84 -18.41
CA ALA A 69 1.19 -13.99 -18.91
C ALA A 69 1.36 -14.01 -20.45
N GLY A 70 0.84 -13.00 -21.15
CA GLY A 70 0.72 -12.99 -22.61
C GLY A 70 -0.60 -13.60 -23.07
N GLY A 71 -1.18 -13.06 -24.14
CA GLY A 71 -2.46 -13.56 -24.65
C GLY A 71 -3.19 -12.57 -25.56
N LYS A 72 -4.50 -12.81 -25.73
CA LYS A 72 -5.35 -12.02 -26.62
C LYS A 72 -5.46 -10.57 -26.12
N ALA A 73 -5.07 -9.63 -26.98
CA ALA A 73 -5.27 -8.21 -26.76
C ALA A 73 -6.77 -7.87 -26.73
N ASP A 74 -7.14 -6.98 -25.81
CA ASP A 74 -8.48 -6.43 -25.63
C ASP A 74 -8.36 -4.90 -25.49
N VAL A 75 -9.44 -4.18 -25.76
CA VAL A 75 -9.46 -2.71 -25.67
C VAL A 75 -10.61 -2.27 -24.77
N LEU A 76 -10.28 -1.50 -23.75
CA LEU A 76 -11.25 -0.83 -22.89
C LEU A 76 -11.37 0.63 -23.29
N THR A 77 -12.56 1.06 -23.70
CA THR A 77 -12.84 2.48 -23.95
C THR A 77 -13.42 3.13 -22.70
N CYS A 78 -12.90 4.29 -22.31
CA CYS A 78 -13.42 5.10 -21.20
C CYS A 78 -13.38 6.60 -21.51
N ASP A 79 -14.13 7.39 -20.75
CA ASP A 79 -14.11 8.85 -20.88
C ASP A 79 -12.91 9.47 -20.13
N VAL A 80 -12.47 8.84 -19.03
CA VAL A 80 -11.35 9.29 -18.20
C VAL A 80 -10.44 8.10 -17.86
N LEU A 81 -9.13 8.28 -18.04
CA LEU A 81 -8.09 7.33 -17.63
C LEU A 81 -7.30 7.89 -16.45
N LEU A 82 -7.34 7.20 -15.31
CA LEU A 82 -6.49 7.49 -14.14
C LEU A 82 -5.28 6.56 -14.14
N VAL A 83 -4.07 7.13 -14.20
CA VAL A 83 -2.81 6.38 -14.13
C VAL A 83 -2.27 6.43 -12.69
N CYS A 84 -2.30 5.29 -12.00
CA CYS A 84 -1.89 5.17 -10.60
C CYS A 84 -0.97 3.96 -10.36
N VAL A 85 0.03 3.76 -11.22
CA VAL A 85 0.95 2.60 -11.21
C VAL A 85 2.02 2.65 -10.11
N GLY A 86 2.15 3.76 -9.40
CA GLY A 86 3.12 3.95 -8.33
C GLY A 86 3.66 5.37 -8.25
N ARG A 87 4.60 5.57 -7.33
CA ARG A 87 5.32 6.82 -7.10
C ARG A 87 6.82 6.56 -7.19
N ARG A 88 7.59 7.61 -7.47
CA ARG A 88 9.06 7.56 -7.51
C ARG A 88 9.65 8.72 -6.72
N PRO A 89 10.84 8.55 -6.13
CA PRO A 89 11.56 9.64 -5.48
C PRO A 89 11.82 10.79 -6.46
N PHE A 90 11.82 12.02 -5.94
CA PHE A 90 12.10 13.22 -6.73
C PHE A 90 13.39 13.87 -6.23
N THR A 91 14.43 13.81 -7.06
CA THR A 91 15.78 14.34 -6.79
C THR A 91 16.32 15.20 -7.94
N LYS A 92 15.43 15.61 -8.85
CA LYS A 92 15.80 16.37 -10.05
C LYS A 92 16.36 17.74 -9.63
N ASP A 93 17.45 18.15 -10.27
CA ASP A 93 18.10 19.46 -10.10
C ASP A 93 18.54 19.77 -8.66
N LEU A 94 18.80 18.72 -7.85
CA LEU A 94 19.25 18.84 -6.46
C LEU A 94 20.79 18.91 -6.30
N GLY A 95 21.56 18.81 -7.39
CA GLY A 95 23.03 18.86 -7.36
C GLY A 95 23.70 17.58 -6.80
N LEU A 96 22.98 16.47 -6.66
CA LEU A 96 23.52 15.22 -6.09
C LEU A 96 24.75 14.69 -6.85
N GLN A 97 24.74 14.79 -8.19
CA GLN A 97 25.86 14.35 -9.02
C GLN A 97 27.11 15.21 -8.79
N GLU A 98 26.95 16.52 -8.64
CA GLU A 98 28.05 17.46 -8.37
C GLU A 98 28.67 17.22 -7.00
N LEU A 99 27.84 16.77 -6.04
CA LEU A 99 28.27 16.36 -4.70
C LEU A 99 28.84 14.93 -4.64
N GLY A 100 28.80 14.17 -5.75
CA GLY A 100 29.24 12.76 -5.77
C GLY A 100 28.34 11.82 -4.98
N LEU A 101 27.07 12.15 -4.82
CA LEU A 101 26.04 11.31 -4.21
C LEU A 101 25.34 10.47 -5.29
N GLU A 102 25.57 9.17 -5.25
CA GLU A 102 24.93 8.20 -6.14
C GLU A 102 23.56 7.79 -5.60
N LEU A 103 22.59 7.63 -6.50
CA LEU A 103 21.27 7.09 -6.21
C LEU A 103 21.28 5.57 -6.36
N ASP A 104 20.37 4.90 -5.67
CA ASP A 104 20.16 3.46 -5.89
C ASP A 104 19.44 3.16 -7.22
N SER A 105 19.28 1.87 -7.54
CA SER A 105 18.61 1.42 -8.78
C SER A 105 17.14 1.85 -8.91
N ARG A 106 16.53 2.34 -7.83
CA ARG A 106 15.15 2.85 -7.78
C ARG A 106 15.11 4.39 -7.67
N GLY A 107 16.26 5.06 -7.80
CA GLY A 107 16.38 6.53 -7.75
C GLY A 107 16.33 7.13 -6.35
N ARG A 108 16.47 6.31 -5.29
CA ARG A 108 16.43 6.76 -3.89
C ARG A 108 17.83 7.17 -3.44
N ILE A 109 17.90 8.06 -2.46
CA ILE A 109 19.15 8.47 -1.81
C ILE A 109 19.53 7.40 -0.76
N PRO A 110 20.68 6.72 -0.89
CA PRO A 110 21.16 5.82 0.14
C PRO A 110 21.52 6.60 1.40
N VAL A 111 21.04 6.12 2.54
CA VAL A 111 21.33 6.70 3.86
C VAL A 111 21.73 5.61 4.85
N ASP A 112 22.44 6.00 5.90
CA ASP A 112 22.74 5.14 7.04
C ASP A 112 21.60 5.12 8.09
N ASN A 113 21.85 4.48 9.24
CA ASN A 113 20.88 4.36 10.33
C ASN A 113 20.56 5.70 11.04
N ARG A 114 21.32 6.77 10.75
CA ARG A 114 21.10 8.14 11.24
C ARG A 114 20.59 9.07 10.14
N PHE A 115 20.13 8.52 9.02
CA PHE A 115 19.63 9.25 7.86
C PHE A 115 20.70 10.10 7.15
N GLN A 116 21.99 9.84 7.41
CA GLN A 116 23.11 10.52 6.76
C GLN A 116 23.38 9.90 5.40
N THR A 117 23.66 10.75 4.41
CA THR A 117 24.21 10.32 3.13
C THR A 117 25.70 10.01 3.26
N LYS A 118 26.37 9.70 2.14
CA LYS A 118 27.84 9.58 2.09
C LYS A 118 28.57 10.84 2.57
N ILE A 119 27.91 12.00 2.52
CA ILE A 119 28.41 13.26 3.07
C ILE A 119 27.82 13.44 4.49
N PRO A 120 28.63 13.44 5.56
CA PRO A 120 28.15 13.34 6.95
C PRO A 120 27.18 14.42 7.42
N ASN A 121 27.23 15.62 6.82
CA ASN A 121 26.35 16.75 7.15
C ASN A 121 25.17 16.91 6.19
N VAL A 122 24.98 15.96 5.27
CA VAL A 122 23.84 15.92 4.34
C VAL A 122 22.98 14.72 4.69
N TYR A 123 21.69 14.96 4.87
CA TYR A 123 20.72 13.97 5.34
C TYR A 123 19.56 13.84 4.36
N ALA A 124 18.86 12.71 4.38
CA ALA A 124 17.65 12.49 3.58
C ALA A 124 16.63 11.62 4.32
N ILE A 125 15.34 11.95 4.18
CA ILE A 125 14.21 11.30 4.88
C ILE A 125 12.98 11.17 3.95
N GLY A 126 12.00 10.37 4.37
CA GLY A 126 10.69 10.27 3.71
C GLY A 126 10.70 9.50 2.40
N ASP A 127 9.94 10.00 1.42
CA ASP A 127 9.72 9.35 0.11
C ASP A 127 10.99 9.23 -0.75
N VAL A 128 12.06 9.96 -0.42
CA VAL A 128 13.31 9.98 -1.20
C VAL A 128 14.30 8.88 -0.81
N ILE A 129 14.07 8.20 0.32
CA ILE A 129 14.92 7.12 0.84
C ILE A 129 14.20 5.78 0.81
N ALA A 130 14.83 4.73 1.35
CA ALA A 130 14.21 3.41 1.47
C ALA A 130 13.03 3.39 2.48
N GLY A 131 12.16 2.39 2.36
CA GLY A 131 11.02 2.17 3.25
C GLY A 131 9.65 2.47 2.62
N PRO A 132 8.57 2.37 3.40
CA PRO A 132 7.21 2.70 2.97
C PRO A 132 7.08 4.19 2.61
N MET A 133 6.42 4.50 1.50
CA MET A 133 6.13 5.88 1.07
C MET A 133 4.83 6.36 1.72
N LEU A 134 4.90 6.70 3.02
CA LEU A 134 3.78 7.09 3.86
C LEU A 134 4.10 8.38 4.62
N ALA A 135 3.09 9.21 4.87
CA ALA A 135 3.26 10.52 5.49
C ALA A 135 3.81 10.43 6.92
N HIS A 136 3.17 9.65 7.79
CA HIS A 136 3.61 9.46 9.18
C HIS A 136 5.00 8.84 9.28
N LYS A 137 5.40 7.99 8.33
CA LYS A 137 6.78 7.49 8.21
C LYS A 137 7.76 8.62 7.96
N ALA A 138 7.46 9.53 7.04
CA ALA A 138 8.32 10.68 6.74
C ALA A 138 8.40 11.67 7.92
N GLU A 139 7.30 11.85 8.65
CA GLU A 139 7.25 12.67 9.87
C GLU A 139 8.15 12.09 10.97
N ASP A 140 7.99 10.80 11.30
CA ASP A 140 8.81 10.11 12.32
C ASP A 140 10.29 10.16 11.96
N GLU A 141 10.64 9.87 10.70
CA GLU A 141 12.03 9.97 10.22
C GLU A 141 12.58 11.39 10.34
N GLY A 142 11.76 12.40 10.08
CA GLY A 142 12.16 13.80 10.25
C GLY A 142 12.47 14.15 11.69
N ILE A 143 11.61 13.74 12.62
CA ILE A 143 11.79 13.97 14.06
C ILE A 143 13.08 13.31 14.55
N ILE A 144 13.23 12.00 14.33
CA ILE A 144 14.39 11.27 14.85
C ILE A 144 15.70 11.65 14.15
N CYS A 145 15.64 12.09 12.88
CA CYS A 145 16.81 12.58 12.16
C CYS A 145 17.37 13.83 12.84
N VAL A 146 16.52 14.83 13.16
CA VAL A 146 16.96 16.05 13.84
C VAL A 146 17.36 15.81 15.30
N GLU A 147 16.70 14.88 15.99
CA GLU A 147 17.15 14.42 17.32
C GLU A 147 18.54 13.79 17.26
N GLY A 148 18.80 12.99 16.21
CA GLY A 148 20.12 12.43 15.93
C GLY A 148 21.20 13.48 15.67
N MET A 149 20.84 14.57 14.98
CA MET A 149 21.73 15.73 14.79
C MET A 149 22.07 16.41 16.12
N ALA A 150 21.13 16.43 17.06
CA ALA A 150 21.33 16.95 18.42
C ALA A 150 22.08 15.99 19.37
N GLY A 151 22.49 14.81 18.88
CA GLY A 151 23.20 13.80 19.68
C GLY A 151 22.29 12.77 20.36
N GLY A 152 20.99 12.79 20.08
CA GLY A 152 20.00 11.82 20.55
C GLY A 152 20.16 10.44 19.92
N ALA A 153 19.36 9.49 20.43
CA ALA A 153 19.23 8.17 19.84
C ALA A 153 18.37 8.24 18.57
N VAL A 154 18.69 7.43 17.58
CA VAL A 154 17.92 7.31 16.34
C VAL A 154 17.49 5.86 16.19
N HIS A 155 16.18 5.61 16.27
CA HIS A 155 15.61 4.29 16.08
C HIS A 155 14.20 4.42 15.52
N ILE A 156 13.93 3.69 14.43
CA ILE A 156 12.59 3.50 13.88
C ILE A 156 12.41 2.03 13.56
N ASP A 157 11.31 1.45 14.03
CA ASP A 157 10.91 0.10 13.66
C ASP A 157 9.89 0.16 12.52
N TYR A 158 10.37 -0.05 11.29
CA TYR A 158 9.50 -0.06 10.11
C TYR A 158 8.45 -1.17 10.13
N ASN A 159 8.64 -2.24 10.93
CA ASN A 159 7.62 -3.27 11.11
C ASN A 159 6.42 -2.77 11.91
N CYS A 160 6.60 -1.70 12.69
CA CYS A 160 5.54 -1.07 13.48
C CYS A 160 4.86 0.11 12.75
N VAL A 161 5.20 0.37 11.48
CA VAL A 161 4.57 1.42 10.69
C VAL A 161 3.25 0.90 10.10
N PRO A 162 2.09 1.48 10.46
CA PRO A 162 0.81 1.03 9.94
C PRO A 162 0.60 1.48 8.49
N SER A 163 -0.20 0.71 7.75
CA SER A 163 -0.68 1.02 6.41
C SER A 163 -2.20 1.07 6.40
N VAL A 164 -2.79 2.03 5.68
CA VAL A 164 -4.23 2.27 5.68
C VAL A 164 -4.77 2.55 4.28
N ILE A 165 -5.93 1.97 3.96
CA ILE A 165 -6.74 2.24 2.79
C ILE A 165 -8.09 2.81 3.25
N TYR A 166 -8.30 4.10 3.00
CA TYR A 166 -9.49 4.87 3.41
C TYR A 166 -10.73 4.66 2.53
N THR A 167 -10.98 3.42 2.10
CA THR A 167 -12.24 3.04 1.44
C THR A 167 -13.32 2.81 2.49
N HIS A 168 -14.53 2.43 2.05
CA HIS A 168 -15.54 1.91 2.98
C HIS A 168 -16.02 0.57 2.39
N PRO A 169 -15.72 -0.59 3.03
CA PRO A 169 -14.97 -0.71 4.29
C PRO A 169 -13.51 -0.23 4.17
N GLU A 170 -12.94 0.19 5.29
CA GLU A 170 -11.53 0.56 5.41
C GLU A 170 -10.67 -0.69 5.52
N VAL A 171 -9.39 -0.55 5.21
CA VAL A 171 -8.39 -1.59 5.44
C VAL A 171 -7.22 -0.98 6.18
N ALA A 172 -6.77 -1.61 7.25
CA ALA A 172 -5.57 -1.20 7.94
C ALA A 172 -4.76 -2.43 8.36
N TRP A 173 -3.44 -2.32 8.37
CA TRP A 173 -2.58 -3.38 8.88
C TRP A 173 -1.26 -2.84 9.40
N VAL A 174 -0.65 -3.60 10.30
CA VAL A 174 0.69 -3.36 10.84
C VAL A 174 1.39 -4.70 11.11
N GLY A 175 2.72 -4.71 11.04
CA GLY A 175 3.51 -5.93 11.17
C GLY A 175 3.47 -6.80 9.91
N LYS A 176 3.61 -8.11 10.11
CA LYS A 176 3.80 -9.06 9.01
C LYS A 176 2.49 -9.67 8.51
N SER A 177 2.40 -9.92 7.21
CA SER A 177 1.33 -10.72 6.59
C SER A 177 1.57 -12.22 6.77
N GLU A 178 0.55 -13.04 6.54
CA GLU A 178 0.75 -14.50 6.52
C GLU A 178 1.77 -14.94 5.47
N GLU A 179 1.79 -14.29 4.31
CA GLU A 179 2.68 -14.62 3.20
C GLU A 179 4.15 -14.38 3.59
N GLN A 180 4.44 -13.24 4.23
CA GLN A 180 5.78 -12.94 4.74
C GLN A 180 6.23 -13.94 5.81
N LEU A 181 5.33 -14.32 6.73
CA LEU A 181 5.67 -15.30 7.78
C LEU A 181 5.93 -16.70 7.23
N LYS A 182 5.20 -17.09 6.16
CA LYS A 182 5.46 -18.34 5.43
C LYS A 182 6.83 -18.30 4.74
N GLU A 183 7.16 -17.20 4.06
CA GLU A 183 8.45 -17.02 3.39
C GLU A 183 9.63 -17.04 4.38
N GLU A 184 9.44 -16.45 5.56
CA GLU A 184 10.44 -16.42 6.63
C GLU A 184 10.47 -17.72 7.47
N ASN A 185 9.60 -18.69 7.20
CA ASN A 185 9.45 -19.94 7.96
C ASN A 185 9.21 -19.71 9.47
N ILE A 186 8.49 -18.67 9.84
CA ILE A 186 8.17 -18.37 11.25
C ILE A 186 6.92 -19.15 11.67
N PRO A 187 6.93 -19.90 12.78
CA PRO A 187 5.73 -20.60 13.25
C PRO A 187 4.72 -19.62 13.86
N TYR A 188 3.51 -19.60 13.31
CA TYR A 188 2.46 -18.67 13.73
C TYR A 188 1.11 -19.37 13.98
N LYS A 189 0.24 -18.68 14.72
CA LYS A 189 -1.18 -18.99 14.91
C LYS A 189 -2.02 -17.78 14.53
N ILE A 190 -3.27 -18.02 14.11
CA ILE A 190 -4.16 -16.98 13.58
C ILE A 190 -5.41 -16.90 14.44
N GLY A 191 -5.75 -15.70 14.91
CA GLY A 191 -7.04 -15.37 15.49
C GLY A 191 -7.85 -14.52 14.51
N LYS A 192 -9.14 -14.85 14.33
CA LYS A 192 -10.05 -14.07 13.46
C LYS A 192 -11.33 -13.77 14.20
N PHE A 193 -11.81 -12.54 14.07
CA PHE A 193 -13.08 -12.11 14.63
C PHE A 193 -13.87 -11.31 13.58
N PRO A 194 -15.04 -11.78 13.11
CA PRO A 194 -15.82 -11.07 12.12
C PRO A 194 -16.57 -9.87 12.73
N PHE A 195 -16.65 -8.76 12.00
CA PHE A 195 -17.45 -7.61 12.45
C PHE A 195 -18.96 -7.93 12.52
N ALA A 196 -19.42 -8.93 11.77
CA ALA A 196 -20.77 -9.48 11.91
C ALA A 196 -21.07 -10.06 13.31
N ALA A 197 -20.08 -10.33 14.16
CA ALA A 197 -20.26 -10.73 15.55
C ALA A 197 -20.03 -9.58 16.56
N ASN A 198 -19.64 -8.39 16.09
CA ASN A 198 -19.42 -7.23 16.94
C ASN A 198 -20.74 -6.49 17.21
N SER A 199 -21.05 -6.21 18.48
CA SER A 199 -22.30 -5.55 18.87
C SER A 199 -22.45 -4.16 18.27
N ARG A 200 -21.37 -3.35 18.26
CA ARG A 200 -21.41 -1.98 17.72
C ARG A 200 -21.58 -1.97 16.21
N ALA A 201 -20.88 -2.85 15.50
CA ALA A 201 -21.04 -3.05 14.06
C ALA A 201 -22.48 -3.45 13.71
N LYS A 202 -23.08 -4.37 14.47
CA LYS A 202 -24.51 -4.72 14.32
C LYS A 202 -25.44 -3.54 14.60
N THR A 203 -25.20 -2.79 15.68
CA THR A 203 -26.01 -1.59 16.02
C THR A 203 -25.95 -0.54 14.91
N ASN A 204 -24.78 -0.36 14.28
CA ASN A 204 -24.59 0.58 13.18
C ASN A 204 -25.06 0.06 11.82
N ALA A 205 -25.58 -1.18 11.75
CA ALA A 205 -25.93 -1.87 10.51
C ALA A 205 -24.76 -1.96 9.51
N ASP A 206 -23.54 -2.09 10.02
CA ASP A 206 -22.32 -2.05 9.23
C ASP A 206 -21.35 -3.15 9.68
N THR A 207 -21.52 -4.32 9.08
CA THR A 207 -20.97 -5.59 9.58
C THR A 207 -19.92 -6.22 8.68
N ASP A 208 -19.51 -5.52 7.63
CA ASP A 208 -18.58 -6.06 6.64
C ASP A 208 -17.16 -6.20 7.22
N GLY A 209 -16.51 -7.31 6.87
CA GLY A 209 -15.11 -7.56 7.18
C GLY A 209 -14.83 -8.30 8.50
N MET A 210 -13.58 -8.23 8.95
CA MET A 210 -13.04 -8.94 10.11
C MET A 210 -11.76 -8.31 10.63
N VAL A 211 -11.43 -8.62 11.88
CA VAL A 211 -10.08 -8.46 12.45
C VAL A 211 -9.35 -9.80 12.36
N LYS A 212 -8.10 -9.76 11.93
CA LYS A 212 -7.20 -10.91 11.84
C LYS A 212 -5.90 -10.58 12.57
N ILE A 213 -5.59 -11.35 13.59
CA ILE A 213 -4.36 -11.24 14.38
C ILE A 213 -3.49 -12.45 14.12
N ILE A 214 -2.20 -12.22 13.93
CA ILE A 214 -1.20 -13.26 13.77
C ILE A 214 -0.24 -13.17 14.95
N SER A 215 -0.09 -14.26 15.69
CA SER A 215 0.88 -14.34 16.79
C SER A 215 1.81 -15.53 16.66
N HIS A 216 2.99 -15.41 17.27
CA HIS A 216 3.99 -16.48 17.29
C HIS A 216 3.44 -17.69 18.06
N LYS A 217 3.64 -18.89 17.50
CA LYS A 217 3.02 -20.11 18.03
C LYS A 217 3.43 -20.43 19.47
N GLU A 218 4.69 -20.17 19.80
CA GLU A 218 5.28 -20.58 21.08
C GLU A 218 5.26 -19.49 22.15
N THR A 219 5.42 -18.23 21.74
CA THR A 219 5.63 -17.09 22.67
C THR A 219 4.40 -16.19 22.77
N ASP A 220 3.39 -16.43 21.94
CA ASP A 220 2.19 -15.59 21.79
C ASP A 220 2.48 -14.12 21.43
N ARG A 221 3.71 -13.79 21.04
CA ARG A 221 4.07 -12.45 20.57
C ARG A 221 3.24 -12.11 19.33
N MET A 222 2.59 -10.95 19.31
CA MET A 222 1.90 -10.45 18.13
C MET A 222 2.91 -10.15 17.02
N LEU A 223 2.70 -10.73 15.85
CA LEU A 223 3.57 -10.58 14.67
C LEU A 223 2.94 -9.66 13.62
N GLY A 224 1.62 -9.60 13.57
CA GLY A 224 0.88 -8.70 12.70
C GLY A 224 -0.59 -8.62 13.06
N ALA A 225 -1.19 -7.48 12.72
CA ALA A 225 -2.61 -7.22 12.87
C ALA A 225 -3.15 -6.66 11.56
N HIS A 226 -4.26 -7.21 11.10
CA HIS A 226 -4.88 -6.87 9.83
C HIS A 226 -6.38 -6.69 10.04
N ILE A 227 -6.91 -5.55 9.63
CA ILE A 227 -8.28 -5.14 9.87
C ILE A 227 -8.90 -4.77 8.53
N LEU A 228 -10.03 -5.40 8.22
CA LEU A 228 -10.93 -5.02 7.15
C LEU A 228 -12.25 -4.71 7.81
N GLY A 229 -12.69 -3.46 7.81
CA GLY A 229 -13.89 -3.09 8.53
C GLY A 229 -14.28 -1.65 8.31
N SER A 230 -15.55 -1.37 8.46
CA SER A 230 -16.13 -0.08 8.15
C SER A 230 -16.11 0.90 9.33
N CYS A 231 -15.94 0.39 10.55
CA CYS A 231 -15.87 1.17 11.77
C CYS A 231 -14.41 1.33 12.21
N GLY A 232 -13.70 2.30 11.63
CA GLY A 232 -12.42 2.80 12.15
C GLY A 232 -11.29 1.79 12.10
N ALA A 233 -11.09 1.12 10.95
CA ALA A 233 -9.96 0.20 10.82
C ALA A 233 -8.62 0.93 11.06
N TRP A 234 -8.54 2.23 10.72
CA TRP A 234 -7.35 3.04 10.96
C TRP A 234 -7.20 3.54 12.41
N GLU A 235 -8.29 3.57 13.19
CA GLU A 235 -8.26 3.97 14.62
C GLU A 235 -7.97 2.79 15.56
N LEU A 236 -8.16 1.57 15.09
CA LEU A 236 -8.01 0.30 15.84
C LEU A 236 -6.62 -0.30 15.71
#